data_AF-A0A955TA95-F1
#
_entry.id   AF-A0A955TA95-F1
#
_cell.length_a   1.000
_cell.length_b   1.000
_cell.length_c   1.000
_cell.angle_alpha   90.00
_cell.angle_beta   90.00
_cell.angle_gamma   90.00
#
_symmetry.space_group_name_H-M   'P 1'
#
loop_
_entity.id
_entity.type
_entity.pdbx_description
1 polymer ?
#
loop_
_entity_poly.entity_id
_entity_poly.type
_entity_poly.pdbx_seq_one_letter_code
_entity_poly.pdbx_strand_id
1 'polypeptide(L)'
;ALSEDGAPDIRVLCVGGNPLLAMARVPTRRSGGKANLHQGAIGVGLDMESGQGLTATWKNRFIDRHPDTGLPIANLRIPHWEEVLKIAKATCAAVPLGYAGVDIMVDREKGPLVLEINARPGLAIQLANSRPLRPLLEAEKPPLNGVSA
;
A
#
# COMPACT_ATOMS: atom_id res chain seq x y z
N ALA A 1 10.08 14.93 7.79
CA ALA A 1 9.42 13.81 7.10
C ALA A 1 8.47 13.14 8.09
N LEU A 2 7.50 12.31 7.65
CA LEU A 2 6.55 11.68 8.59
C LEU A 2 7.24 10.72 9.57
N SER A 3 8.37 10.14 9.16
CA SER A 3 9.30 9.37 9.98
C SER A 3 10.73 9.90 9.77
N GLU A 4 11.57 9.83 10.80
CA GLU A 4 12.99 10.21 10.76
C GLU A 4 13.92 8.98 10.69
N ASP A 5 13.40 7.79 11.00
CA ASP A 5 14.19 6.57 11.25
C ASP A 5 14.20 5.59 10.06
N GLY A 6 13.59 5.94 8.92
CA GLY A 6 13.58 5.09 7.72
C GLY A 6 12.62 5.58 6.64
N ALA A 7 12.94 5.27 5.38
CA ALA A 7 12.04 5.54 4.27
C ALA A 7 10.81 4.64 4.37
N PRO A 8 9.60 5.18 4.16
CA PRO A 8 8.41 4.34 4.11
C PRO A 8 8.49 3.45 2.88
N ASP A 9 8.06 2.20 3.04
CA ASP A 9 7.75 1.37 1.90
C ASP A 9 6.29 1.59 1.49
N ILE A 10 5.97 1.27 0.24
CA ILE A 10 4.65 1.42 -0.33
C ILE A 10 4.23 0.05 -0.85
N ARG A 11 3.17 -0.51 -0.29
CA ARG A 11 2.54 -1.71 -0.83
C ARG A 11 1.38 -1.29 -1.72
N VAL A 12 1.45 -1.67 -2.99
CA VAL A 12 0.33 -1.57 -3.93
C VAL A 12 -0.26 -2.96 -4.13
N LEU A 13 -1.55 -3.10 -3.82
CA LEU A 13 -2.28 -4.33 -4.06
C LEU A 13 -2.87 -4.32 -5.48
N CYS A 14 -2.50 -5.32 -6.27
CA CYS A 14 -3.02 -5.54 -7.61
C CYS A 14 -3.97 -6.73 -7.68
N VAL A 15 -4.93 -6.65 -8.59
CA VAL A 15 -5.83 -7.75 -8.96
C VAL A 15 -6.05 -7.71 -10.46
N GLY A 16 -5.90 -8.84 -11.14
CA GLY A 16 -6.01 -8.89 -12.61
C GLY A 16 -5.02 -7.95 -13.33
N GLY A 17 -3.89 -7.63 -12.69
CA GLY A 17 -2.92 -6.66 -13.20
C GLY A 17 -3.24 -5.19 -12.88
N ASN A 18 -4.37 -4.87 -12.25
CA ASN A 18 -4.77 -3.50 -11.92
C ASN A 18 -4.50 -3.16 -10.44
N PRO A 19 -3.81 -2.03 -10.15
CA PRO A 19 -3.72 -1.49 -8.79
C PRO A 19 -5.11 -1.13 -8.22
N LEU A 20 -5.45 -1.66 -7.04
CA LEU A 20 -6.74 -1.43 -6.39
C LEU A 20 -6.67 -0.63 -5.09
N LEU A 21 -5.69 -0.94 -4.25
CA LEU A 21 -5.45 -0.25 -2.98
C LEU A 21 -3.96 -0.08 -2.79
N ALA A 22 -3.57 0.94 -2.04
CA ALA A 22 -2.19 1.09 -1.61
C ALA A 22 -2.11 1.47 -0.14
N MET A 23 -1.00 1.11 0.49
CA MET A 23 -0.65 1.61 1.80
C MET A 23 0.83 1.92 1.89
N ALA A 24 1.20 2.97 2.61
CA ALA A 24 2.56 3.15 3.07
C ALA A 24 2.74 2.45 4.43
N ARG A 25 3.82 1.68 4.63
CA ARG A 25 4.22 1.26 5.98
C ARG A 25 5.28 2.24 6.46
N VAL A 26 4.92 3.03 7.45
CA VAL A 26 5.78 4.11 7.97
C VAL A 26 6.44 3.64 9.27
N PRO A 27 7.78 3.66 9.36
CA PRO A 27 8.49 3.23 10.56
C PRO A 27 8.21 4.07 11.79
N THR A 28 8.25 3.42 12.95
CA THR A 28 8.19 4.06 14.27
C THR A 28 9.46 3.73 15.05
N ARG A 29 9.71 4.45 16.15
CA ARG A 29 10.75 4.08 17.12
C ARG A 29 10.54 2.65 17.63
N ARG A 30 9.28 2.25 17.81
CA ARG A 30 8.91 0.90 18.25
C ARG A 30 9.30 -0.18 17.25
N SER A 31 9.19 0.08 15.94
CA SER A 31 9.64 -0.85 14.92
C SER A 31 11.15 -0.82 14.69
N GLY A 32 11.88 0.04 15.42
CA GLY A 32 13.32 0.21 15.27
C GLY A 32 13.69 0.71 13.87
N GLY A 33 12.90 1.64 13.31
CA GLY A 33 13.12 2.18 11.97
C GLY A 33 12.68 1.25 10.82
N LYS A 34 12.09 0.09 11.12
CA LYS A 34 11.63 -0.87 10.10
C LYS A 34 10.20 -0.61 9.66
N ALA A 35 9.91 -0.76 8.38
CA ALA A 35 8.57 -0.63 7.80
C ALA A 35 7.75 -1.94 7.95
N ASN A 36 7.80 -2.57 9.13
CA ASN A 36 7.10 -3.81 9.43
C ASN A 36 5.96 -3.59 10.45
N LEU A 37 4.72 -3.82 10.03
CA LEU A 37 3.52 -3.60 10.85
C LEU A 37 3.51 -4.47 12.13
N HIS A 38 3.98 -5.72 12.05
CA HIS A 38 4.06 -6.60 13.22
C HIS A 38 5.13 -6.14 14.22
N GLN A 39 6.18 -5.47 13.75
CA GLN A 39 7.19 -4.86 14.61
C GLN A 39 6.76 -3.49 15.15
N GLY A 40 5.61 -2.97 14.72
CA GLY A 40 5.04 -1.73 15.25
C GLY A 40 5.14 -0.53 14.31
N ALA A 41 5.43 -0.73 13.02
CA ALA A 41 5.22 0.31 12.02
C ALA A 41 3.72 0.65 11.90
N ILE A 42 3.41 1.82 11.37
CA ILE A 42 2.03 2.22 11.06
C ILE A 42 1.70 1.86 9.61
N GLY A 43 0.48 1.43 9.36
CA GLY A 43 -0.04 1.22 8.00
C GLY A 43 -0.94 2.36 7.62
N VAL A 44 -0.52 3.20 6.66
CA VAL A 44 -1.25 4.37 6.20
C VAL A 44 -1.91 4.05 4.86
N GLY A 45 -3.24 4.08 4.78
CA GLY A 45 -3.94 3.97 3.50
C GLY A 45 -3.64 5.17 2.61
N LEU A 46 -3.54 4.93 1.31
CA LEU A 46 -3.19 5.95 0.34
C LEU A 46 -4.35 6.16 -0.64
N ASP A 47 -4.66 7.41 -0.89
CA ASP A 47 -5.56 7.79 -1.96
C ASP A 47 -4.97 7.38 -3.31
N MET A 48 -5.74 6.62 -4.09
CA MET A 48 -5.25 6.03 -5.33
C MET A 48 -5.04 7.06 -6.44
N GLU A 49 -5.69 8.23 -6.37
CA GLU A 49 -5.53 9.29 -7.36
C GLU A 49 -4.31 10.17 -7.05
N SER A 50 -4.14 10.56 -5.79
CA SER A 50 -3.21 11.61 -5.38
C SER A 50 -1.96 11.13 -4.62
N GLY A 51 -1.97 9.89 -4.12
CA GLY A 51 -0.91 9.35 -3.24
C GLY A 51 -0.91 9.97 -1.85
N GLN A 52 -2.00 10.64 -1.47
CA GLN A 52 -2.18 11.30 -0.18
C GLN A 52 -2.54 10.28 0.90
N GLY A 53 -1.97 10.43 2.09
CA GLY A 53 -2.33 9.66 3.27
C GLY A 53 -3.77 9.92 3.70
N LEU A 54 -4.53 8.85 3.91
CA LEU A 54 -5.93 8.86 4.34
C LEU A 54 -5.99 8.52 5.84
N THR A 55 -6.50 7.33 6.15
CA THR A 55 -6.52 6.76 7.49
C THR A 55 -5.27 5.95 7.76
N ALA A 56 -4.90 5.77 9.02
CA ALA A 56 -3.81 4.87 9.38
C ALA A 56 -4.18 3.94 10.51
N THR A 57 -3.44 2.84 10.58
CA THR A 57 -3.59 1.84 11.62
C THR A 57 -2.26 1.61 12.33
N TRP A 58 -2.32 1.49 13.65
CA TRP A 58 -1.19 1.12 14.49
C TRP A 58 -1.67 0.12 15.54
N LYS A 59 -1.07 -1.08 15.55
CA LYS A 59 -1.50 -2.19 16.42
C LYS A 59 -3.02 -2.45 16.35
N ASN A 60 -3.56 -2.50 15.14
CA ASN A 60 -4.99 -2.70 14.87
C ASN A 60 -5.92 -1.62 15.44
N ARG A 61 -5.41 -0.43 15.76
CA ARG A 61 -6.20 0.75 16.14
C ARG A 61 -6.05 1.83 15.09
N PHE A 62 -7.13 2.53 14.79
CA PHE A 62 -7.10 3.70 13.93
C PHE A 62 -6.37 4.86 14.61
N ILE A 63 -5.54 5.55 13.83
CA ILE A 63 -4.81 6.75 14.25
C ILE A 63 -4.86 7.77 13.12
N ASP A 64 -4.84 9.05 13.48
CA ASP A 64 -4.80 10.20 12.57
C ASP A 64 -3.47 10.96 12.65
N ARG A 65 -2.60 10.59 13.60
CA ARG A 65 -1.28 11.16 13.83
C ARG A 65 -0.23 10.08 14.01
N HIS A 66 0.98 10.34 13.52
CA HIS A 66 2.13 9.46 13.73
C HIS A 66 2.49 9.42 15.23
N PRO A 67 2.68 8.23 15.83
CA PRO A 67 2.85 8.09 17.28
C PRO A 67 4.14 8.75 17.82
N ASP A 68 5.20 8.80 17.01
CA ASP A 68 6.49 9.38 17.45
C ASP A 68 6.67 10.86 17.16
N THR A 69 6.16 11.35 16.02
CA THR A 69 6.39 12.72 15.53
C THR A 69 5.19 13.63 15.80
N GLY A 70 4.02 13.05 16.13
CA GLY A 70 2.77 13.79 16.33
C GLY A 70 2.20 14.41 15.05
N LEU A 71 2.87 14.25 13.91
CA LEU A 71 2.45 14.82 12.63
C LEU A 71 1.17 14.14 12.13
N PRO A 72 0.22 14.91 11.56
CA PRO A 72 -0.96 14.34 10.92
C PRO A 72 -0.57 13.35 9.82
N ILE A 73 -1.26 12.21 9.77
CA ILE A 73 -1.12 11.21 8.71
C ILE A 73 -1.49 11.80 7.35
N ALA A 74 -2.47 12.70 7.33
CA ALA A 74 -2.87 13.47 6.15
C ALA A 74 -1.77 14.40 5.60
N ASN A 75 -0.60 14.53 6.25
CA ASN A 75 0.54 15.24 5.68
C ASN A 75 1.41 14.32 4.80
N LEU A 76 1.19 13.00 4.84
CA LEU A 76 1.94 12.07 4.01
C LEU A 76 1.52 12.19 2.55
N ARG A 77 2.44 12.56 1.67
CA ARG A 77 2.24 12.47 0.23
C ARG A 77 3.36 11.69 -0.41
N ILE A 78 3.02 10.66 -1.17
CA ILE A 78 4.00 9.84 -1.87
C ILE A 78 4.50 10.60 -3.11
N PRO A 79 5.80 10.89 -3.21
CA PRO A 79 6.36 11.49 -4.41
C PRO A 79 6.33 10.48 -5.58
N HIS A 80 6.29 10.99 -6.81
CA HIS A 80 6.23 10.16 -8.03
C HIS A 80 5.05 9.18 -8.06
N TRP A 81 3.91 9.55 -7.47
CA TRP A 81 2.78 8.63 -7.28
C TRP A 81 2.28 7.96 -8.56
N GLU A 82 2.14 8.73 -9.64
CA GLU A 82 1.71 8.18 -10.94
C GLU A 82 2.70 7.10 -11.44
N GLU A 83 4.00 7.32 -11.25
CA GLU A 83 5.05 6.39 -11.63
C GLU A 83 5.07 5.14 -10.74
N VAL A 84 4.82 5.30 -9.42
CA VAL A 84 4.61 4.17 -8.49
C VAL A 84 3.50 3.25 -9.00
N LEU A 85 2.35 3.82 -9.40
CA LEU A 85 1.22 3.04 -9.92
C LEU A 85 1.54 2.39 -11.27
N LYS A 86 2.24 3.09 -12.17
CA LYS A 86 2.70 2.54 -13.45
C LYS A 86 3.62 1.34 -13.24
N ILE A 87 4.59 1.46 -12.34
CA ILE A 87 5.50 0.37 -12.00
C ILE A 87 4.73 -0.79 -11.38
N ALA A 88 3.87 -0.55 -10.39
CA ALA A 88 3.06 -1.62 -9.78
C ALA A 88 2.24 -2.38 -10.83
N LYS A 89 1.57 -1.66 -11.73
CA LYS A 89 0.81 -2.25 -12.84
C LYS A 89 1.69 -3.09 -13.75
N ALA A 90 2.84 -2.56 -14.19
CA ALA A 90 3.77 -3.27 -15.07
C ALA A 90 4.33 -4.53 -14.39
N THR A 91 4.72 -4.43 -13.13
CA THR A 91 5.21 -5.55 -12.32
C THR A 91 4.15 -6.65 -12.17
N CYS A 92 2.90 -6.27 -11.88
CA CYS A 92 1.79 -7.21 -11.76
C CYS A 92 1.46 -7.90 -13.10
N ALA A 93 1.54 -7.17 -14.22
CA ALA A 93 1.33 -7.74 -15.56
C ALA A 93 2.44 -8.69 -16.01
N ALA A 94 3.66 -8.54 -15.45
CA ALA A 94 4.81 -9.37 -15.80
C ALA A 94 4.83 -10.73 -15.10
N VAL A 95 3.95 -10.97 -14.12
CA VAL A 95 3.89 -12.22 -13.35
C VAL A 95 2.50 -12.87 -13.48
N PRO A 96 2.40 -14.21 -13.52
CA PRO A 96 1.12 -14.91 -13.66
C PRO A 96 0.35 -14.98 -12.33
N LEU A 97 0.21 -13.85 -11.63
CA LEU A 97 -0.49 -13.74 -10.35
C LEU A 97 -1.75 -12.89 -10.51
N GLY A 98 -2.93 -13.52 -10.35
CA GLY A 98 -4.22 -12.80 -10.40
C GLY A 98 -4.47 -11.90 -9.18
N TYR A 99 -3.66 -12.01 -8.14
CA TYR A 99 -3.70 -11.23 -6.90
C TYR A 99 -2.28 -11.13 -6.34
N ALA A 100 -1.77 -9.90 -6.15
CA ALA A 100 -0.42 -9.69 -5.65
C ALA A 100 -0.27 -8.35 -4.92
N GLY A 101 0.65 -8.29 -3.96
CA GLY A 101 1.13 -7.04 -3.39
C GLY A 101 2.52 -6.71 -3.93
N VAL A 102 2.69 -5.57 -4.55
CA VAL A 102 3.98 -5.07 -5.01
C VAL A 102 4.49 -4.06 -4.00
N ASP A 103 5.66 -4.33 -3.45
CA ASP A 103 6.30 -3.44 -2.50
C ASP A 103 7.31 -2.58 -3.24
N ILE A 104 7.16 -1.27 -3.10
CA ILE A 104 7.88 -0.23 -3.81
C ILE A 104 8.50 0.71 -2.80
N MET A 105 9.73 1.14 -3.05
CA MET A 105 10.37 2.24 -2.34
C MET A 105 10.58 3.39 -3.31
N VAL A 106 10.45 4.63 -2.85
CA VAL A 106 10.81 5.80 -3.67
C VAL A 106 12.19 6.28 -3.23
N ASP A 107 13.18 5.96 -4.05
CA ASP A 107 14.55 6.44 -3.87
C ASP A 107 14.66 7.91 -4.28
N ARG A 108 15.56 8.64 -3.63
CA ARG A 108 15.75 10.08 -3.86
C ARG A 108 16.32 10.41 -5.24
N GLU A 109 17.18 9.54 -5.77
CA GLU A 109 17.87 9.77 -7.04
C GLU A 109 17.26 8.95 -8.18
N LYS A 110 16.88 7.70 -7.88
CA LYS A 110 16.40 6.72 -8.87
C LYS A 110 14.89 6.69 -9.03
N GLY A 111 14.13 7.38 -8.17
CA GLY A 111 12.68 7.33 -8.18
C GLY A 111 12.13 5.99 -7.67
N PRO A 112 10.93 5.57 -8.10
CA PRO A 112 10.30 4.35 -7.59
C PRO A 112 11.03 3.06 -8.01
N LEU A 113 11.28 2.18 -7.05
CA LEU A 113 11.99 0.90 -7.21
C LEU A 113 11.16 -0.23 -6.60
N VAL A 114 11.00 -1.32 -7.35
CA VAL A 114 10.36 -2.55 -6.84
C VAL A 114 11.33 -3.27 -5.90
N LEU A 115 10.85 -3.59 -4.70
CA LEU A 115 11.60 -4.35 -3.70
C LEU A 115 11.24 -5.84 -3.76
N GLU A 116 9.94 -6.15 -3.71
CA GLU A 116 9.43 -7.51 -3.69
C GLU A 116 8.01 -7.62 -4.27
N ILE A 117 7.66 -8.83 -4.71
CA ILE A 117 6.30 -9.18 -5.12
C ILE A 117 5.80 -10.26 -4.16
N ASN A 118 4.68 -9.98 -3.51
CA ASN A 118 4.03 -10.87 -2.58
C ASN A 118 2.83 -11.54 -3.27
N ALA A 119 2.87 -12.85 -3.47
CA ALA A 119 1.72 -13.61 -3.99
C ALA A 119 0.58 -13.75 -2.97
N ARG A 120 0.87 -13.55 -1.67
CA ARG A 120 -0.11 -13.61 -0.58
C ARG A 120 0.06 -12.40 0.36
N PRO A 121 -0.25 -11.18 -0.12
CA PRO A 121 -0.12 -9.98 0.70
C PRO A 121 -1.08 -10.03 1.90
N GLY A 122 -0.63 -9.47 3.02
CA GLY A 122 -1.45 -9.35 4.23
C GLY A 122 -2.66 -8.43 4.05
N LEU A 123 -3.75 -8.73 4.77
CA LEU A 123 -5.03 -8.03 4.64
C LEU A 123 -5.15 -6.71 5.42
N ALA A 124 -4.10 -6.31 6.15
CA ALA A 124 -4.07 -5.07 6.93
C ALA A 124 -4.30 -3.81 6.07
N ILE A 125 -4.02 -3.89 4.77
CA ILE A 125 -4.30 -2.82 3.80
C ILE A 125 -5.77 -2.40 3.75
N GLN A 126 -6.70 -3.32 4.07
CA GLN A 126 -8.13 -3.00 4.19
C GLN A 126 -8.40 -2.04 5.33
N LEU A 127 -7.80 -2.30 6.48
CA LEU A 127 -7.95 -1.47 7.67
C LEU A 127 -7.30 -0.12 7.44
N ALA A 128 -6.08 -0.09 6.88
CA ALA A 128 -5.39 1.14 6.56
C ALA A 128 -6.18 2.05 5.60
N ASN A 129 -6.91 1.48 4.64
CA ASN A 129 -7.74 2.21 3.68
C ASN A 129 -9.21 2.36 4.12
N SER A 130 -9.59 1.82 5.29
CA SER A 130 -10.99 1.73 5.74
C SER A 130 -11.93 1.18 4.65
N ARG A 131 -11.45 0.24 3.83
CA ARG A 131 -12.13 -0.24 2.62
C ARG A 131 -12.05 -1.77 2.52
N PRO A 132 -13.18 -2.49 2.46
CA PRO A 132 -13.17 -3.94 2.30
C PRO A 132 -12.71 -4.32 0.88
N LEU A 133 -11.97 -5.42 0.78
CA LEU A 133 -11.48 -5.92 -0.51
C LEU A 133 -12.54 -6.62 -1.33
N ARG A 134 -13.47 -7.35 -0.69
CA ARG A 134 -14.45 -8.20 -1.38
C ARG A 134 -15.17 -7.45 -2.53
N PRO A 135 -15.75 -6.26 -2.33
CA PRO A 135 -16.44 -5.55 -3.41
C PRO A 135 -15.50 -5.17 -4.57
N LEU A 136 -14.23 -4.86 -4.26
CA LEU A 136 -13.22 -4.51 -5.28
C LEU A 136 -12.82 -5.74 -6.09
N LEU A 137 -12.66 -6.89 -5.43
CA LEU A 137 -12.37 -8.15 -6.09
C LEU A 137 -13.52 -8.62 -6.98
N GLU A 138 -14.77 -8.38 -6.56
CA GLU A 138 -15.95 -8.73 -7.33
C GLU A 138 -16.12 -7.83 -8.57
N ALA A 139 -15.72 -6.56 -8.48
CA ALA A 139 -15.73 -5.63 -9.62
C ALA A 139 -14.65 -5.95 -10.68
N GLU A 140 -13.49 -6.48 -10.29
CA GLU A 140 -12.40 -6.85 -11.21
C GLU A 140 -12.59 -8.22 -11.87
N LYS A 141 -13.50 -9.06 -11.37
CA LYS A 141 -13.85 -10.28 -12.09
C LYS A 141 -14.54 -9.87 -13.39
N PRO A 142 -14.14 -10.42 -14.55
CA PRO A 142 -14.99 -10.31 -15.73
C PRO A 142 -16.38 -10.84 -15.35
N PRO A 143 -17.48 -10.28 -15.90
CA PRO A 143 -18.79 -10.87 -15.74
C PRO A 143 -18.67 -12.35 -16.07
N LEU A 144 -19.27 -13.21 -15.24
CA LEU A 144 -19.42 -14.63 -15.53
C LEU A 144 -20.20 -14.73 -16.84
N ASN A 145 -19.49 -14.74 -17.98
CA ASN A 145 -20.10 -15.05 -19.25
C ASN A 145 -20.68 -16.46 -19.09
N GLY A 146 -22.00 -16.52 -19.26
CA GLY A 146 -22.81 -17.69 -18.99
C GLY A 146 -22.15 -18.95 -19.52
N VAL A 147 -21.86 -19.87 -18.61
CA VAL A 147 -21.85 -21.29 -18.95
C VAL A 147 -23.30 -21.61 -19.28
N SER A 148 -23.61 -21.66 -20.57
CA SER A 148 -24.83 -22.23 -21.09
C SER A 148 -25.00 -23.62 -20.46
N ALA A 149 -26.06 -23.78 -19.67
CA ALA A 149 -26.57 -25.09 -19.31
C ALA A 149 -27.27 -25.71 -20.53
#